data_AF-A0A7H9ASF4-F1
#
_entry.id   AF-A0A7H9ASF4-F1
#
_cell.length_a   1.000
_cell.length_b   1.000
_cell.length_c   1.000
_cell.angle_alpha   90.00
_cell.angle_beta   90.00
_cell.angle_gamma   90.00
#
_symmetry.space_group_name_H-M   'P 1'
#
loop_
_entity.id
_entity.type
_entity.pdbx_description
1 polymer ?
#
loop_
_entity_poly.entity_id
_entity_poly.type
_entity_poly.pdbx_seq_one_letter_code
_entity_poly.pdbx_strand_id
1 'polypeptide(L)' 'MKTKRTIYFMLITIGGMVMGFGDMYIKKEYALCIGIVLLMFGIYKSSQVWGLGNTTSAKDSEEEKK' A
#
# COMPACT_ATOMS: atom_id res chain seq x y z
N MET A 1 -13.77 -12.13 -4.04
CA MET A 1 -12.53 -12.14 -4.88
C MET A 1 -12.19 -10.81 -5.53
N LYS A 2 -13.13 -9.88 -5.81
CA LYS A 2 -12.83 -8.58 -6.47
C LYS A 2 -12.39 -7.46 -5.49
N THR A 3 -12.91 -7.46 -4.26
CA THR A 3 -12.72 -6.37 -3.29
C THR A 3 -11.29 -6.22 -2.77
N LYS A 4 -10.52 -7.31 -2.61
CA LYS A 4 -9.15 -7.23 -2.07
C LYS A 4 -8.20 -6.45 -2.99
N ARG A 5 -8.35 -6.55 -4.32
CA ARG A 5 -7.49 -5.85 -5.29
C ARG A 5 -7.75 -4.35 -5.30
N THR A 6 -9.00 -3.93 -5.16
CA THR A 6 -9.41 -2.52 -5.07
C THR A 6 -8.80 -1.82 -3.85
N ILE A 7 -8.70 -2.51 -2.71
CA ILE A 7 -8.11 -1.95 -1.48
C ILE A 7 -6.64 -1.60 -1.68
N TYR A 8 -5.85 -2.49 -2.30
CA TYR A 8 -4.44 -2.21 -2.59
C TYR A 8 -4.26 -1.08 -3.61
N PHE A 9 -5.18 -1.00 -4.58
CA PHE A 9 -5.19 0.09 -5.55
C PHE A 9 -5.50 1.44 -4.90
N MET A 10 -6.46 1.47 -3.97
CA MET A 10 -6.72 2.66 -3.15
C MET A 10 -5.49 3.05 -2.32
N LEU A 11 -4.78 2.07 -1.75
CA LEU A 11 -3.59 2.34 -0.93
C LEU A 11 -2.45 2.98 -1.72
N ILE A 12 -2.20 2.49 -2.95
CA ILE A 12 -1.23 3.09 -3.89
C ILE A 12 -1.68 4.50 -4.29
N THR A 13 -2.98 4.68 -4.58
CA THR A 13 -3.54 5.98 -4.97
C THR A 13 -3.36 7.01 -3.85
N ILE A 14 -3.65 6.64 -2.60
CA ILE A 14 -3.46 7.49 -1.43
C ILE A 14 -1.99 7.82 -1.23
N GLY A 15 -1.07 6.85 -1.35
CA GLY A 15 0.37 7.08 -1.25
C GLY A 15 0.89 8.09 -2.27
N GLY A 16 0.44 7.99 -3.53
CA GLY A 16 0.76 8.97 -4.58
C GLY A 16 0.16 10.34 -4.33
N MET A 17 -1.07 10.40 -3.79
CA MET A 17 -1.74 11.66 -3.45
C MET A 17 -1.02 12.37 -2.29
N VAL A 18 -0.56 11.63 -1.28
CA VAL A 18 0.27 12.15 -0.18
C VAL A 18 1.62 12.64 -0.70
N MET A 19 2.23 11.94 -1.65
CA MET A 19 3.50 12.36 -2.25
C MET A 19 3.36 13.66 -3.08
N GLY A 20 2.24 13.83 -3.81
CA GLY A 20 2.00 14.98 -4.68
C GLY A 20 1.39 16.20 -3.99
N PHE A 21 0.49 15.99 -3.01
CA PHE A 21 -0.24 17.05 -2.31
C PHE A 21 0.19 17.23 -0.85
N GLY A 22 1.02 16.35 -0.30
CA GLY A 22 1.45 16.40 1.10
C GLY A 22 2.31 17.62 1.44
N ASP A 23 2.94 18.26 0.44
CA ASP A 23 3.70 19.51 0.62
C ASP A 23 2.82 20.65 1.17
N MET A 24 1.51 20.66 0.87
CA MET A 24 0.57 21.66 1.42
C MET A 24 0.28 21.49 2.92
N TYR A 25 0.44 20.28 3.47
CA TYR A 25 -0.01 19.97 4.84
C TYR A 25 1.13 19.55 5.77
N ILE A 26 2.24 19.03 5.23
CA ILE A 26 3.38 18.49 5.98
C ILE A 26 4.67 18.95 5.28
N LYS A 27 5.76 19.08 6.03
CA LYS A 27 7.11 19.25 5.47
C LYS A 27 7.36 18.24 4.33
N LYS A 28 7.71 18.77 3.16
CA LYS A 28 7.96 18.04 1.90
C LYS A 28 8.74 16.73 2.06
N GLU A 29 9.78 16.74 2.89
CA GLU A 29 10.65 15.59 3.15
C GLU A 29 9.88 14.42 3.79
N TYR A 30 8.99 14.71 4.73
CA TYR A 30 8.15 13.70 5.38
C TYR A 30 7.05 13.22 4.44
N ALA A 31 6.44 14.12 3.65
CA ALA A 31 5.44 13.75 2.65
C ALA A 31 6.02 12.79 1.59
N LEU A 32 7.25 13.04 1.13
CA LEU A 32 7.97 12.15 0.21
C LEU A 32 8.28 10.80 0.86
N CYS A 33 8.86 10.78 2.07
CA CYS A 33 9.17 9.54 2.77
C CYS A 33 7.92 8.68 3.02
N ILE A 34 6.85 9.29 3.53
CA ILE A 34 5.58 8.60 3.82
C ILE A 34 4.94 8.09 2.53
N GLY A 35 4.93 8.91 1.48
CA GLY A 35 4.40 8.55 0.17
C GLY A 35 5.13 7.34 -0.44
N ILE A 36 6.46 7.34 -0.38
CA ILE A 36 7.30 6.24 -0.89
C ILE A 36 7.06 4.94 -0.11
N VAL A 37 7.00 5.00 1.23
CA VAL A 37 6.73 3.81 2.06
C VAL A 37 5.35 3.23 1.76
N LEU A 38 4.32 4.08 1.65
CA LEU A 38 2.96 3.66 1.29
C LEU A 38 2.89 3.06 -0.12
N LEU A 39 3.61 3.67 -1.09
CA LEU A 39 3.73 3.15 -2.46
C LEU A 39 4.39 1.77 -2.47
N MET A 40 5.53 1.65 -1.79
CA MET A 40 6.30 0.41 -1.72
C MET A 40 5.48 -0.71 -1.04
N PHE A 41 4.74 -0.39 0.02
CA PHE A 41 3.85 -1.33 0.71
C PHE A 41 2.66 -1.74 -0.17
N GLY A 42 2.01 -0.78 -0.83
CA GLY A 42 0.90 -1.03 -1.74
C GLY A 42 1.29 -1.90 -2.94
N ILE A 43 2.46 -1.61 -3.55
CA ILE A 43 3.03 -2.41 -4.63
C ILE A 43 3.41 -3.80 -4.14
N TYR A 44 4.06 -3.91 -2.97
CA TYR A 44 4.45 -5.21 -2.39
C TYR A 44 3.24 -6.12 -2.17
N LYS A 45 2.18 -5.60 -1.52
CA LYS A 45 0.93 -6.32 -1.33
C LYS A 45 0.23 -6.66 -2.65
N SER A 46 0.19 -5.73 -3.60
CA SER A 46 -0.38 -5.98 -4.93
C SER A 46 0.38 -7.08 -5.68
N SER A 47 1.70 -7.04 -5.64
CA SER A 47 2.58 -8.04 -6.27
C SER A 47 2.43 -9.40 -5.62
N GLN A 48 2.34 -9.46 -4.28
CA GLN A 48 2.01 -10.70 -3.57
C GLN A 48 0.66 -11.24 -4.01
N VAL A 49 -0.39 -10.43 -4.14
CA VAL A 49 -1.72 -10.89 -4.59
C VAL A 49 -1.67 -11.46 -6.00
N TRP A 50 -0.85 -10.90 -6.88
CA TRP A 50 -0.66 -11.42 -8.23
C TRP A 50 0.15 -12.72 -8.24
N GLY A 51 1.14 -12.86 -7.34
CA GLY A 51 1.89 -14.10 -7.13
C GLY A 51 1.09 -15.20 -6.40
N LEU A 52 0.19 -14.82 -5.47
CA LEU A 52 -0.67 -15.72 -4.69
C LEU A 52 -1.78 -16.35 -5.54
N GLY A 53 -2.06 -15.82 -6.72
CA GLY A 53 -2.92 -16.49 -7.71
C GLY A 53 -2.37 -17.86 -8.15
N ASN A 54 -1.07 -18.10 -7.97
CA ASN A 54 -0.42 -19.39 -8.20
C ASN A 54 -0.05 -20.15 -6.93
N THR A 55 0.01 -19.50 -5.77
CA THR A 55 0.34 -20.14 -4.49
C THR A 55 -0.51 -19.52 -3.39
N THR A 56 -1.70 -20.08 -3.14
CA THR A 56 -2.36 -19.99 -1.84
C THR A 56 -1.30 -20.11 -0.74
N SER A 57 -1.30 -19.21 0.23
CA SER A 57 -0.47 -19.19 1.46
C SER A 57 0.71 -18.21 1.43
N ALA A 58 0.53 -17.05 2.07
CA ALA A 58 1.38 -16.63 3.19
C ALA A 58 1.08 -15.17 3.55
N LYS A 59 0.58 -14.97 4.78
CA LYS A 59 0.86 -13.79 5.62
C LYS A 59 0.15 -12.49 5.18
N ASP A 60 -1.16 -12.37 5.38
CA ASP A 60 -1.77 -12.02 6.68
C ASP A 60 -0.81 -12.13 7.87
N SER A 61 0.23 -11.30 7.88
CA SER A 61 1.04 -11.11 9.07
C SER A 61 0.46 -9.90 9.81
N GLU A 62 -0.10 -10.19 10.97
CA GLU A 62 -0.08 -9.36 12.19
C GLU A 62 -1.27 -8.48 12.55
N GLU A 63 -2.47 -8.65 11.97
CA GLU A 63 -3.66 -7.90 12.43
C GLU A 63 -4.89 -8.77 12.74
N GLU A 64 -4.72 -9.87 13.46
CA GLU A 64 -5.71 -10.23 14.48
C GLU A 64 -4.96 -10.66 15.74
N LYS A 65 -4.55 -9.65 16.49
CA LYS A 65 -3.92 -9.74 17.80
C LYS A 65 -4.93 -10.37 18.78
N LYS A 66 -4.95 -11.70 18.92
CA LYS A 66 -5.56 -12.39 20.07
C LYS A 66 -5.04 -13.80 20.29
#